data_AF-A0A068R0J3-F1
#
_entry.id   AF-A0A068R0J3-F1
#
_cell.length_a   1.000
_cell.length_b   1.000
_cell.length_c   1.000
_cell.angle_alpha   90.00
_cell.angle_beta   90.00
_cell.angle_gamma   90.00
#
_symmetry.space_group_name_H-M   'P 1'
#
loop_
_entity.id
_entity.type
_entity.pdbx_description
1 polymer ?
#
loop_
_entity_poly.entity_id
_entity_poly.type
_entity_poly.pdbx_seq_one_letter_code
_entity_poly.pdbx_strand_id
1 'polypeptide(L)'
;MTKKYPSQEMDRFNVRMPAGMRDEITKIAEKNGRSMNTEIVMMLQDGIDKVNGYIKLSTDNSNDKKTMRFRSKIDPKVEREILEEIARLAAENAVKLERDKK
;
A
#
# COMPACT_ATOMS: atom_id res chain seq x y z
N MET A 1 -29.09 -23.04 -16.24
CA MET A 1 -27.83 -22.28 -16.32
C MET A 1 -27.10 -22.42 -15.00
N THR A 2 -25.87 -22.93 -14.98
CA THR A 2 -25.09 -23.14 -13.76
C THR A 2 -24.59 -21.79 -13.22
N LYS A 3 -24.94 -21.47 -11.96
CA LYS A 3 -24.48 -20.26 -11.27
C LYS A 3 -22.95 -20.33 -11.12
N LYS A 4 -22.22 -19.40 -11.76
CA LYS A 4 -20.77 -19.27 -11.58
C LYS A 4 -20.47 -18.55 -10.28
N TYR A 5 -19.43 -18.99 -9.58
CA TYR A 5 -18.91 -18.28 -8.41
C TYR A 5 -17.93 -17.19 -8.87
N PRO A 6 -17.85 -16.03 -8.18
CA PRO A 6 -16.93 -14.96 -8.57
C PRO A 6 -15.46 -15.43 -8.71
N SER A 7 -15.02 -16.39 -7.89
CA SER A 7 -13.67 -16.97 -7.97
C SER A 7 -13.39 -17.73 -9.28
N GLN A 8 -14.42 -18.18 -9.99
CA GLN A 8 -14.28 -18.87 -11.28
C GLN A 8 -14.05 -17.90 -12.44
N GLU A 9 -14.34 -16.62 -12.25
CA GLU A 9 -14.14 -15.55 -13.23
C GLU A 9 -12.82 -14.82 -13.03
N MET A 10 -12.10 -15.10 -11.93
CA MET A 10 -10.80 -14.50 -11.64
C MET A 10 -9.67 -15.12 -12.48
N ASP A 11 -8.66 -14.30 -12.76
CA ASP A 11 -7.43 -14.74 -13.44
C ASP A 11 -6.70 -15.81 -12.62
N ARG A 12 -6.15 -16.80 -13.32
CA ARG A 12 -5.42 -17.93 -12.73
C ARG A 12 -4.05 -18.07 -13.37
N PHE A 13 -3.04 -18.30 -12.55
CA PHE A 13 -1.65 -18.46 -13.00
C PHE A 13 -1.07 -19.77 -12.44
N ASN A 14 -0.44 -20.57 -13.32
CA ASN A 14 0.23 -21.80 -12.93
C ASN A 14 1.68 -21.50 -12.53
N VAL A 15 1.97 -21.59 -11.22
CA VAL A 15 3.32 -21.35 -10.67
C VAL A 15 4.10 -22.66 -10.56
N ARG A 16 5.34 -22.67 -11.06
CA ARG A 16 6.32 -23.74 -10.77
C ARG A 16 7.13 -23.34 -9.55
N MET A 17 7.02 -24.11 -8.47
CA MET A 17 7.73 -23.86 -7.22
C MET A 17 8.92 -24.81 -7.07
N PRO A 18 10.05 -24.37 -6.50
CA PRO A 18 11.11 -25.25 -6.02
C PRO A 18 10.58 -26.30 -5.03
N ALA A 19 11.32 -27.39 -4.86
CA ALA A 19 10.99 -28.43 -3.88
C ALA A 19 10.86 -27.84 -2.46
N GLY A 20 9.84 -28.26 -1.72
CA GLY A 20 9.57 -27.82 -0.35
C GLY A 20 8.87 -26.47 -0.20
N MET A 21 8.94 -25.57 -1.19
CA MET A 21 8.36 -24.22 -1.06
C MET A 21 6.84 -24.24 -0.89
N ARG A 22 6.12 -25.17 -1.56
CA ARG A 22 4.67 -25.30 -1.38
C ARG A 22 4.31 -25.62 0.07
N ASP A 23 5.06 -26.52 0.71
CA ASP A 23 4.80 -26.96 2.08
C ASP A 23 5.10 -25.85 3.09
N GLU A 24 6.13 -25.04 2.84
CA GLU A 24 6.43 -23.85 3.63
C GLU A 24 5.28 -22.84 3.57
N ILE A 25 4.75 -22.56 2.37
CA ILE A 25 3.61 -21.65 2.21
C ILE A 25 2.37 -22.20 2.95
N THR A 26 2.11 -23.51 2.90
CA THR A 26 1.03 -24.15 3.67
C THR A 26 1.14 -23.83 5.16
N LYS A 27 2.33 -24.08 5.75
CA LYS A 27 2.58 -23.87 7.18
C LYS A 27 2.40 -22.40 7.58
N ILE A 28 2.85 -21.47 6.73
CA ILE A 28 2.67 -20.03 6.96
C ILE A 28 1.19 -19.65 6.92
N ALA A 29 0.44 -20.16 5.94
CA ALA A 29 -0.99 -19.91 5.80
C ALA A 29 -1.77 -20.42 7.02
N GLU A 30 -1.48 -21.64 7.48
CA GLU A 30 -2.08 -22.24 8.68
C GLU A 30 -1.79 -21.40 9.93
N LYS A 31 -0.52 -21.00 10.14
CA LYS A 31 -0.11 -20.13 11.26
C LYS A 31 -0.87 -18.80 11.25
N ASN A 32 -1.19 -18.27 10.07
CA ASN A 32 -1.89 -17.00 9.89
C ASN A 32 -3.42 -17.16 9.87
N GLY A 33 -3.97 -18.37 10.00
CA GLY A 33 -5.41 -18.63 9.94
C GLY A 33 -6.03 -18.35 8.56
N ARG A 34 -5.26 -18.58 7.49
CA ARG A 34 -5.63 -18.25 6.10
C ARG A 34 -5.60 -19.49 5.21
N SER A 35 -6.37 -19.44 4.11
CA SER A 35 -6.17 -20.39 3.02
C SER A 35 -4.81 -20.14 2.34
N MET A 36 -4.20 -21.19 1.77
CA MET A 36 -2.97 -21.05 0.97
C MET A 36 -3.12 -19.97 -0.13
N ASN A 37 -4.28 -19.92 -0.80
CA ASN A 37 -4.54 -18.90 -1.82
C ASN A 37 -4.53 -17.48 -1.24
N THR A 38 -5.21 -17.29 -0.10
CA THR A 38 -5.22 -15.99 0.59
C THR A 38 -3.80 -15.57 0.98
N GLU A 39 -2.99 -16.49 1.49
CA GLU A 39 -1.62 -16.20 1.89
C GLU A 39 -0.72 -15.84 0.70
N ILE A 40 -0.82 -16.59 -0.41
CA ILE A 40 -0.10 -16.26 -1.66
C ILE A 40 -0.47 -14.86 -2.16
N VAL A 41 -1.77 -14.53 -2.18
CA VAL A 41 -2.23 -13.21 -2.60
C VAL A 41 -1.68 -12.11 -1.69
N MET A 42 -1.64 -12.32 -0.37
CA MET A 42 -1.04 -11.36 0.57
C MET A 42 0.46 -11.17 0.33
N MET A 43 1.22 -12.25 0.14
CA MET A 43 2.65 -12.17 -0.15
C MET A 43 2.95 -11.44 -1.46
N LEU A 44 2.21 -11.75 -2.53
CA LEU A 44 2.33 -11.07 -3.81
C LEU A 44 2.03 -9.58 -3.69
N GLN A 45 0.95 -9.26 -2.99
CA GLN A 45 0.55 -7.89 -2.77
C GLN A 45 1.58 -7.11 -1.95
N ASP A 46 2.21 -7.73 -0.95
CA ASP A 46 3.29 -7.12 -0.18
C ASP A 46 4.53 -6.86 -1.06
N GLY A 47 4.82 -7.75 -2.01
CA GLY A 47 5.85 -7.53 -3.04
C GLY A 47 5.52 -6.35 -3.95
N ILE A 48 4.28 -6.28 -4.45
CA ILE A 48 3.80 -5.17 -5.29
C ILE A 48 3.86 -3.84 -4.52
N ASP A 49 3.43 -3.84 -3.26
CA ASP A 49 3.45 -2.66 -2.40
C ASP A 49 4.88 -2.15 -2.23
N LYS A 50 5.85 -3.04 -1.94
CA LYS A 50 7.27 -2.67 -1.82
C LYS A 50 7.83 -2.06 -3.11
N VAL A 51 7.55 -2.68 -4.27
CA VAL A 51 8.03 -2.20 -5.57
C VAL A 51 7.46 -0.82 -5.91
N ASN A 52 6.17 -0.62 -5.66
CA ASN A 52 5.50 0.65 -5.91
C ASN A 52 5.76 1.69 -4.81
N GLY A 53 6.54 1.33 -3.78
CA GLY A 53 6.79 2.17 -2.63
C GLY A 53 5.51 2.56 -1.91
N TYR A 54 4.57 1.64 -1.67
CA TYR A 54 3.47 1.89 -0.76
C TYR A 54 3.92 1.60 0.70
N ILE A 55 3.64 2.53 1.61
CA ILE A 55 3.75 2.30 3.06
C ILE A 55 2.40 1.81 3.58
N LYS A 56 2.43 0.73 4.36
CA LYS A 56 1.32 0.33 5.23
C LYS A 56 1.39 1.15 6.50
N LEU A 57 0.43 2.05 6.71
CA LEU A 57 0.19 2.61 8.03
C LEU A 57 -0.88 1.77 8.73
N SER A 58 -0.51 1.20 9.88
CA SER A 58 -1.45 0.64 10.84
C SER A 58 -1.92 1.76 11.75
N THR A 59 -3.15 2.24 11.55
CA THR A 59 -3.84 3.02 12.58
C THR A 59 -4.42 2.04 13.59
N ASP A 60 -3.84 1.99 14.79
CA ASP A 60 -4.46 1.31 15.93
C ASP A 60 -5.69 2.11 16.37
N ASN A 61 -6.81 1.86 15.71
CA ASN A 61 -8.13 2.21 16.23
C ASN A 61 -8.87 0.91 16.47
N SER A 62 -8.97 0.58 17.75
CA SER A 62 -9.72 -0.53 18.32
C SER A 62 -11.09 -0.64 17.63
N ASN A 63 -11.31 -1.76 16.94
CA ASN A 63 -12.55 -2.25 16.32
C ASN A 63 -12.68 -2.20 14.79
N ASP A 64 -11.81 -1.50 14.06
CA ASP A 64 -11.75 -1.61 12.58
C ASP A 64 -10.30 -1.61 12.10
N LYS A 65 -9.74 -2.80 11.84
CA LYS A 65 -8.41 -2.96 11.23
C LYS A 65 -8.45 -2.58 9.75
N LYS A 66 -8.74 -1.31 9.44
CA LYS A 66 -8.69 -0.79 8.08
C LYS A 66 -7.25 -0.41 7.75
N THR A 67 -6.59 -1.25 6.97
CA THR A 67 -5.23 -0.96 6.47
C THR A 67 -5.34 0.03 5.31
N MET A 68 -4.80 1.23 5.49
CA MET A 68 -4.78 2.27 4.45
C MET A 68 -3.40 2.26 3.77
N ARG A 69 -3.38 2.22 2.43
CA ARG A 69 -2.16 2.22 1.62
C ARG A 69 -1.86 3.62 1.14
N PHE A 70 -0.68 4.15 1.48
CA PHE A 70 -0.20 5.43 1.00
C PHE A 70 1.03 5.23 0.13
N ARG A 71 1.12 5.92 -1.02
CA ARG A 71 2.36 5.96 -1.80
C ARG A 71 3.39 6.70 -0.96
N SER A 72 4.46 6.02 -0.56
CA SER A 72 5.61 6.58 0.16
C SER A 72 6.40 7.57 -0.67
N LYS A 73 6.35 7.42 -2.00
CA LYS A 73 6.99 8.34 -2.94
C LYS A 73 5.92 9.14 -3.63
N ILE A 74 5.86 10.42 -3.27
CA ILE A 74 5.22 11.46 -4.08
C ILE A 74 5.97 11.48 -5.42
N ASP A 75 5.26 11.69 -6.52
CA ASP A 75 5.92 11.90 -7.81
C ASP A 75 6.92 13.06 -7.65
N PRO A 76 8.20 12.92 -8.06
CA PRO A 76 9.21 13.97 -7.86
C PRO A 76 8.80 15.33 -8.43
N LYS A 77 7.95 15.35 -9.47
CA LYS A 77 7.37 16.57 -10.02
C LYS A 77 6.37 17.20 -9.06
N VAL A 78 5.48 16.40 -8.50
CA VAL A 78 4.50 16.84 -7.49
C VAL A 78 5.21 17.29 -6.21
N GLU A 79 6.28 16.61 -5.80
CA GLU A 79 7.10 17.02 -4.65
C GLU A 79 7.73 18.41 -4.88
N ARG A 80 8.27 18.66 -6.08
CA ARG A 80 8.79 19.99 -6.45
C ARG A 80 7.69 21.06 -6.44
N GLU A 81 6.54 20.79 -7.05
CA GLU A 81 5.41 21.74 -7.08
C GLU A 81 4.95 22.10 -5.65
N ILE A 82 4.88 21.12 -4.74
CA ILE A 82 4.54 21.34 -3.33
C ILE A 82 5.60 22.21 -2.64
N LEU A 83 6.88 21.92 -2.85
CA LEU A 83 7.97 22.69 -2.24
C LEU A 83 8.02 24.14 -2.71
N GLU A 84 7.79 24.38 -4.02
CA GLU A 84 7.71 25.72 -4.59
C GLU A 84 6.55 26.53 -3.98
N GLU A 85 5.38 25.91 -3.82
CA GLU A 85 4.21 26.56 -3.22
C GLU A 85 4.42 26.86 -1.73
N ILE A 86 5.03 25.94 -0.97
CA ILE A 86 5.39 26.18 0.44
C ILE A 86 6.36 27.37 0.55
N ALA A 87 7.39 27.42 -0.28
CA ALA A 87 8.36 28.51 -0.27
C ALA A 87 7.70 29.85 -0.60
N ARG A 88 6.81 29.88 -1.58
CA ARG A 88 6.03 31.07 -1.95
C ARG A 88 5.17 31.55 -0.80
N LEU A 89 4.39 30.67 -0.19
CA LEU A 89 3.51 31.02 0.93
C LEU A 89 4.30 31.51 2.15
N ALA A 90 5.46 30.90 2.44
CA ALA A 90 6.33 31.34 3.52
C ALA A 90 6.85 32.77 3.28
N ALA A 91 7.25 33.08 2.05
CA ALA A 91 7.71 34.42 1.67
C ALA A 91 6.58 35.46 1.77
N GLU A 92 5.38 35.16 1.25
CA GLU A 92 4.23 36.06 1.34
C GLU A 92 3.83 36.37 2.80
N ASN A 93 3.88 35.37 3.67
CA ASN A 93 3.58 35.54 5.10
C ASN A 93 4.64 36.38 5.81
N ALA A 94 5.92 36.20 5.50
CA ALA A 94 7.01 37.01 6.05
C ALA A 94 6.85 38.50 5.70
N VAL A 95 6.46 38.81 4.45
CA VAL A 95 6.22 40.20 4.01
C VAL A 95 5.03 40.83 4.75
N LYS A 96 3.96 40.07 4.99
CA LYS A 96 2.80 40.58 5.75
C LYS A 96 3.19 40.91 7.20
N LEU A 97 3.95 40.04 7.85
CA LEU A 97 4.46 40.26 9.21
C LEU A 97 5.34 41.51 9.34
N GLU A 98 6.11 41.87 8.31
CA GLU A 98 6.90 43.10 8.32
C GLU A 98 6.05 44.36 8.11
N ARG A 99 4.99 44.26 7.31
CA ARG A 99 4.06 45.39 7.07
C ARG A 99 3.22 45.71 8.29
N ASP A 100 2.77 44.70 9.03
CA ASP A 100 1.93 44.86 10.22
C ASP A 100 2.71 45.34 11.46
N LYS A 101 4.05 45.33 11.41
CA LYS A 101 4.93 45.88 12.45
C LYS A 101 5.14 47.40 12.34
N LYS A 102 4.63 48.03 11.28
CA LYS A 102 4.77 49.46 10.98
C LYS A 102 3.48 50.22 11.30
#